data_AF-A0A3B3DQB1-F1
#
_entry.id   AF-A0A3B3DQB1-F1
#
_cell.length_a   1.000
_cell.length_b   1.000
_cell.length_c   1.000
_cell.angle_alpha   90.00
_cell.angle_beta   90.00
_cell.angle_gamma   90.00
#
_symmetry.space_group_name_H-M   'P 1'
#
loop_
_entity.id
_entity.type
_entity.pdbx_description
1 polymer ?
#
loop_
_entity_poly.entity_id
_entity_poly.type
_entity_poly.pdbx_seq_one_letter_code
_entity_poly.pdbx_strand_id
1 'polypeptide(L)'
;EAHAQPNLTFLGDDPAHPGLFSRIVRGEEQHWRVWEDKDHVAFLTPFPNSPGFTVLVPRRPLTSDIFKLEKSDYEGLVLAAKKVAGLLEKGLGALGVGLIFEGFEIDYAHHVHVLGSKYDRDLKDQD
;
A
#
# COMPACT_ATOMS: atom_id res chain seq x y z
N GLU A 1 7.12 16.78 -13.05
CA GLU A 1 6.73 16.08 -14.28
C GLU A 1 5.22 15.99 -14.32
N ALA A 2 4.61 16.03 -15.51
CA ALA A 2 3.16 16.03 -15.69
C ALA A 2 2.52 14.87 -14.91
N HIS A 3 1.42 15.14 -14.20
CA HIS A 3 0.63 14.11 -13.53
C HIS A 3 0.13 13.11 -14.58
N ALA A 4 0.86 12.00 -14.75
CA ALA A 4 0.40 10.90 -15.58
C ALA A 4 -0.95 10.44 -15.02
N GLN A 5 -1.91 10.21 -15.93
CA GLN A 5 -3.21 9.68 -15.53
C GLN A 5 -2.99 8.33 -14.83
N PRO A 6 -3.65 8.09 -13.68
CA PRO A 6 -3.45 6.86 -12.94
C PRO A 6 -3.89 5.65 -13.78
N ASN A 7 -3.15 4.56 -13.70
CA ASN A 7 -3.58 3.32 -14.34
C ASN A 7 -4.73 2.69 -13.52
N LEU A 8 -5.92 2.65 -14.10
CA LEU A 8 -7.14 2.14 -13.46
C LEU A 8 -7.42 0.66 -13.77
N THR A 9 -6.43 -0.06 -14.30
CA THR A 9 -6.57 -1.50 -14.60
C THR A 9 -6.81 -2.28 -13.32
N PHE A 10 -7.92 -3.01 -13.29
CA PHE A 10 -8.32 -3.93 -12.23
C PHE A 10 -8.29 -5.36 -12.79
N LEU A 11 -7.68 -6.29 -12.04
CA LEU A 11 -7.39 -7.65 -12.49
C LEU A 11 -8.20 -8.71 -11.75
N GLY A 12 -9.40 -8.35 -11.27
CA GLY A 12 -10.32 -9.29 -10.63
C GLY A 12 -11.20 -10.03 -11.63
N ASP A 13 -11.57 -11.27 -11.27
CA ASP A 13 -12.45 -12.12 -12.09
C ASP A 13 -13.86 -11.52 -12.25
N ASP A 14 -14.35 -10.81 -11.23
CA ASP A 14 -15.55 -9.97 -11.30
C ASP A 14 -15.15 -8.50 -11.52
N PRO A 15 -15.34 -7.93 -12.73
CA PRO A 15 -14.98 -6.54 -13.02
C PRO A 15 -15.67 -5.51 -12.10
N ALA A 16 -16.83 -5.87 -11.55
CA ALA A 16 -17.65 -5.01 -10.68
C ALA A 16 -17.47 -5.33 -9.18
N HIS A 17 -16.41 -6.07 -8.81
CA HIS A 17 -16.18 -6.49 -7.42
C HIS A 17 -16.36 -5.32 -6.44
N PRO A 18 -17.26 -5.42 -5.45
CA PRO A 18 -17.72 -4.28 -4.67
C PRO A 18 -16.76 -3.87 -3.55
N GLY A 19 -15.67 -4.61 -3.30
CA GLY A 19 -14.71 -4.31 -2.23
C GLY A 19 -14.06 -2.92 -2.36
N LEU A 20 -13.79 -2.28 -1.21
CA LEU A 20 -13.25 -0.91 -1.16
C LEU A 20 -11.99 -0.74 -2.00
N PHE A 21 -11.01 -1.64 -1.85
CA PHE A 21 -9.77 -1.55 -2.62
C PHE A 21 -9.97 -1.80 -4.11
N SER A 22 -10.94 -2.64 -4.50
CA SER A 22 -11.31 -2.81 -5.91
C SER A 22 -11.81 -1.50 -6.52
N ARG A 23 -12.69 -0.79 -5.79
CA ARG A 23 -13.19 0.53 -6.19
C ARG A 23 -12.07 1.58 -6.26
N ILE A 24 -11.13 1.56 -5.30
CA ILE A 24 -9.94 2.42 -5.32
C ILE A 24 -9.03 2.10 -6.53
N VAL A 25 -8.78 0.84 -6.86
CA VAL A 25 -7.97 0.45 -8.04
C VAL A 25 -8.63 0.94 -9.33
N ARG A 26 -9.96 0.82 -9.44
CA ARG A 26 -10.74 1.33 -10.59
C ARG A 26 -10.94 2.85 -10.61
N GLY A 27 -10.53 3.56 -9.56
CA GLY A 27 -10.67 5.01 -9.47
C GLY A 27 -12.09 5.51 -9.20
N GLU A 28 -12.96 4.64 -8.70
CA GLU A 28 -14.34 4.96 -8.29
C GLU A 28 -14.39 5.68 -6.94
N GLU A 29 -13.32 5.56 -6.14
CA GLU A 29 -13.14 6.23 -4.86
C GLU A 29 -12.01 7.27 -4.94
N GLN A 30 -12.06 8.26 -4.05
CA GLN A 30 -10.97 9.24 -3.93
C GLN A 30 -9.66 8.53 -3.53
N HIS A 31 -8.59 8.85 -4.25
CA HIS A 31 -7.28 8.24 -4.03
C HIS A 31 -6.15 9.19 -4.40
N TRP A 32 -5.01 9.03 -3.76
CA TRP A 32 -3.78 9.76 -4.07
C TRP A 32 -2.66 8.76 -4.32
N ARG A 33 -2.39 8.46 -5.59
CA ARG A 33 -1.36 7.48 -5.98
C ARG A 33 0.03 7.98 -5.55
N VAL A 34 0.73 7.12 -4.81
CA VAL A 34 2.15 7.31 -4.46
C VAL A 34 3.02 6.61 -5.50
N TRP A 35 2.60 5.42 -5.92
CA TRP A 35 3.32 4.59 -6.87
C TRP A 35 2.38 3.52 -7.42
N GLU A 36 2.65 3.04 -8.64
CA GLU A 36 1.95 1.91 -9.22
C GLU A 36 2.83 1.18 -10.23
N ASP A 37 2.53 -0.09 -10.45
CA ASP A 37 3.06 -0.88 -11.56
C ASP A 37 1.94 -1.68 -12.24
N LYS A 38 2.33 -2.70 -13.02
CA LYS A 38 1.41 -3.56 -13.76
C LYS A 38 0.51 -4.42 -12.86
N ASP A 39 0.92 -4.72 -11.62
CA ASP A 39 0.24 -5.65 -10.72
C ASP A 39 -0.16 -5.01 -9.38
N HIS A 40 0.39 -3.86 -9.01
CA HIS A 40 0.24 -3.26 -7.68
C HIS A 40 -0.05 -1.78 -7.75
N VAL A 41 -0.67 -1.28 -6.68
CA VAL A 41 -1.00 0.11 -6.51
C VAL A 41 -0.76 0.53 -5.07
N ALA A 42 -0.04 1.64 -4.88
CA ALA A 42 0.19 2.28 -3.60
C ALA A 42 -0.44 3.67 -3.55
N PHE A 43 -1.18 3.96 -2.49
CA PHE A 43 -1.92 5.20 -2.33
C PHE A 43 -1.97 5.67 -0.88
N LEU A 44 -2.12 6.98 -0.67
CA LEU A 44 -2.33 7.52 0.67
C LEU A 44 -3.75 7.21 1.15
N THR A 45 -3.87 6.74 2.39
CA THR A 45 -5.18 6.56 3.02
C THR A 45 -5.79 7.92 3.39
N PRO A 46 -7.12 8.11 3.25
CA PRO A 46 -7.80 9.29 3.79
C PRO A 46 -7.84 9.30 5.34
N PHE A 47 -7.55 8.18 6.00
CA PHE A 47 -7.53 8.06 7.46
C PHE A 47 -6.12 7.77 8.00
N PRO A 48 -5.16 8.71 7.86
CA PRO A 48 -3.77 8.44 8.21
C PRO A 48 -3.56 8.51 9.72
N ASN A 49 -2.93 7.47 10.28
CA ASN A 49 -2.41 7.52 11.65
C ASN A 49 -1.14 8.39 11.75
N SER A 50 -0.39 8.52 10.66
CA SER A 50 0.82 9.34 10.57
C SER A 50 0.98 9.96 9.18
N PRO A 51 1.73 11.07 9.03
CA PRO A 51 2.03 11.64 7.72
C PRO A 51 2.68 10.60 6.80
N GLY A 52 2.20 10.50 5.56
CA GLY A 52 2.72 9.55 4.57
C GLY A 52 2.25 8.11 4.74
N PHE A 53 1.28 7.84 5.63
CA PHE A 53 0.67 6.51 5.77
C PHE A 53 0.12 6.04 4.43
N THR A 54 0.75 5.01 3.88
CA THR A 54 0.52 4.53 2.51
C THR A 54 0.02 3.10 2.55
N VAL A 55 -1.05 2.81 1.82
CA VAL A 55 -1.59 1.46 1.64
C VAL A 55 -1.13 0.95 0.27
N LEU A 56 -0.65 -0.29 0.22
CA LEU A 56 -0.30 -0.98 -1.01
C LEU A 56 -1.18 -2.22 -1.18
N VAL A 57 -1.80 -2.32 -2.35
CA VAL A 57 -2.70 -3.42 -2.74
C VAL A 57 -2.30 -3.99 -4.10
N PRO A 58 -2.50 -5.30 -4.35
CA PRO A 58 -2.48 -5.85 -5.69
C PRO A 58 -3.70 -5.36 -6.48
N ARG A 59 -3.58 -5.26 -7.81
CA ARG A 59 -4.69 -4.96 -8.74
C ARG A 59 -5.66 -6.12 -8.87
N ARG A 60 -5.17 -7.34 -8.64
CA ARG A 60 -5.98 -8.55 -8.53
C ARG A 60 -6.44 -8.70 -7.08
N PRO A 61 -7.74 -8.93 -6.82
CA PRO A 61 -8.21 -9.31 -5.49
C PRO A 61 -7.56 -10.62 -5.05
N LEU A 62 -6.84 -10.57 -3.93
CA LEU A 62 -6.26 -11.74 -3.26
C LEU A 62 -6.83 -11.80 -1.84
N THR A 63 -6.88 -12.98 -1.24
CA THR A 63 -7.28 -13.12 0.17
C THR A 63 -6.42 -12.24 1.08
N SER A 64 -7.01 -11.71 2.15
CA SER A 64 -6.25 -10.98 3.17
C SER A 64 -5.33 -11.86 4.00
N ASP A 65 -5.51 -13.18 3.98
CA ASP A 65 -4.62 -14.12 4.65
C ASP A 65 -3.31 -14.26 3.85
N ILE A 66 -2.34 -13.41 4.20
CA ILE A 66 -1.04 -13.30 3.51
C ILE A 66 -0.27 -14.64 3.47
N PHE A 67 -0.52 -15.54 4.42
CA PHE A 67 0.16 -16.82 4.51
C PHE A 67 -0.44 -17.88 3.57
N LYS A 68 -1.61 -17.61 2.99
CA LYS A 68 -2.26 -18.44 1.99
C LYS A 68 -2.04 -17.96 0.56
N LEU A 69 -1.30 -16.86 0.37
CA LEU A 69 -0.97 -16.37 -0.96
C LEU A 69 -0.01 -17.33 -1.67
N GLU A 70 -0.18 -17.43 -2.99
CA GLU A 70 0.80 -18.08 -3.83
C GLU A 70 2.16 -17.38 -3.72
N LYS A 71 3.24 -18.15 -3.80
CA LYS A 71 4.61 -17.64 -3.60
C LYS A 71 4.91 -16.39 -4.42
N SER A 72 4.50 -16.37 -5.69
CA SER A 72 4.74 -15.25 -6.60
C SER A 72 3.98 -13.99 -6.20
N ASP A 73 2.77 -14.12 -5.64
CA ASP A 73 1.98 -12.98 -5.18
C ASP A 73 2.59 -12.38 -3.92
N TYR A 74 2.98 -13.25 -2.98
CA TYR A 74 3.66 -12.84 -1.76
C TYR A 74 4.97 -12.10 -2.07
N GLU A 75 5.81 -12.68 -2.93
CA GLU A 75 7.07 -12.06 -3.35
C GLU A 75 6.83 -10.73 -4.07
N GLY A 76 5.83 -10.67 -4.96
CA GLY A 76 5.43 -9.44 -5.64
C GLY A 76 5.07 -8.32 -4.67
N LEU A 77 4.23 -8.62 -3.67
CA LEU A 77 3.83 -7.66 -2.64
C LEU A 77 5.01 -7.15 -1.83
N VAL A 78 5.93 -8.03 -1.41
CA VAL A 78 7.11 -7.62 -0.62
C VAL A 78 8.09 -6.79 -1.46
N LEU A 79 8.27 -7.11 -2.74
CA LEU A 79 9.11 -6.34 -3.65
C LEU A 79 8.52 -4.95 -3.94
N ALA A 80 7.20 -4.87 -4.13
CA ALA A 80 6.47 -3.62 -4.25
C ALA A 80 6.61 -2.78 -2.97
N ALA A 81 6.47 -3.41 -1.79
CA ALA A 81 6.66 -2.76 -0.49
C ALA A 81 8.04 -2.09 -0.38
N LYS A 82 9.10 -2.79 -0.79
CA LYS A 82 10.48 -2.27 -0.79
C LYS A 82 10.62 -1.05 -1.70
N LYS A 83 9.92 -1.03 -2.84
CA LYS A 83 9.94 0.10 -3.78
C LYS A 83 9.24 1.32 -3.19
N VAL A 84 8.06 1.14 -2.62
CA VAL A 84 7.31 2.22 -1.98
C VAL A 84 8.05 2.78 -0.78
N ALA A 85 8.63 1.92 0.08
CA ALA A 85 9.44 2.38 1.21
C ALA A 85 10.58 3.32 0.77
N GLY A 86 11.33 2.96 -0.27
CA GLY A 86 12.41 3.82 -0.78
C GLY A 86 11.93 5.13 -1.41
N LEU A 87 10.70 5.17 -1.95
CA LEU A 87 10.08 6.40 -2.44
C LEU A 87 9.65 7.30 -1.26
N LEU A 88 9.10 6.71 -0.20
CA LEU A 88 8.69 7.45 0.99
C LEU A 88 9.89 8.02 1.75
N GLU A 89 10.97 7.26 1.90
CA GLU A 89 12.22 7.74 2.51
C GLU A 89 12.78 8.95 1.77
N LYS A 90 12.83 8.89 0.43
CA LYS A 90 13.36 9.98 -0.39
C LYS A 90 12.41 11.17 -0.49
N GLY A 91 11.12 10.89 -0.67
CA GLY A 91 10.10 11.92 -0.92
C GLY A 91 9.69 12.68 0.33
N LEU A 92 9.72 12.01 1.49
CA LEU A 92 9.26 12.58 2.76
C LEU A 92 10.37 12.70 3.80
N GLY A 93 11.62 12.36 3.46
CA GLY A 93 12.76 12.44 4.37
C GLY A 93 12.64 11.53 5.59
N ALA A 94 11.92 10.42 5.45
CA ALA A 94 11.70 9.48 6.55
C ALA A 94 13.02 8.85 6.99
N LEU A 95 13.18 8.66 8.31
CA LEU A 95 14.38 8.03 8.88
C LEU A 95 14.37 6.51 8.77
N GLY A 96 13.20 5.95 8.47
CA GLY A 96 12.92 4.56 8.21
C GLY A 96 11.44 4.37 7.96
N VAL A 97 11.06 3.21 7.43
CA VAL A 97 9.67 2.88 7.11
C VAL A 97 9.34 1.52 7.72
N GLY A 98 8.37 1.52 8.63
CA GLY A 98 7.74 0.31 9.14
C GLY A 98 6.76 -0.26 8.13
N LEU A 99 6.63 -1.59 8.13
CA LEU A 99 5.73 -2.33 7.26
C LEU A 99 4.82 -3.20 8.11
N ILE A 100 3.52 -3.11 7.89
CA ILE A 100 2.53 -3.92 8.60
C ILE A 100 1.62 -4.57 7.55
N PHE A 101 1.52 -5.89 7.58
CA PHE A 101 0.48 -6.60 6.83
C PHE A 101 -0.80 -6.63 7.66
N GLU A 102 -1.89 -6.23 7.03
CA GLU A 102 -3.22 -6.20 7.63
C GLU A 102 -4.13 -7.19 6.91
N GLY A 103 -5.09 -7.76 7.63
CA GLY A 103 -6.00 -8.72 7.00
C GLY A 103 -7.26 -9.09 7.75
N PHE A 104 -7.54 -8.46 8.89
CA PHE A 104 -8.76 -8.72 9.67
C PHE A 104 -9.93 -7.80 9.31
N GLU A 105 -9.66 -6.61 8.76
CA GLU A 105 -10.69 -5.60 8.49
C GLU A 105 -11.30 -5.71 7.09
N ILE A 106 -10.47 -5.98 6.09
CA ILE A 106 -10.85 -6.08 4.68
C ILE A 106 -10.25 -7.37 4.12
N ASP A 107 -11.09 -8.24 3.55
CA ASP A 107 -10.64 -9.45 2.84
C ASP A 107 -10.08 -9.09 1.46
N TYR A 108 -8.88 -8.51 1.48
CA TYR A 108 -8.10 -8.15 0.32
C TYR A 108 -6.64 -8.01 0.77
N ALA A 109 -5.69 -8.72 0.14
CA ALA A 109 -4.28 -8.62 0.54
C ALA A 109 -3.79 -7.17 0.50
N HIS A 110 -3.26 -6.67 1.61
CA HIS A 110 -2.70 -5.32 1.67
C HIS A 110 -1.65 -5.21 2.76
N HIS A 111 -0.83 -4.18 2.64
CA HIS A 111 0.04 -3.75 3.71
C HIS A 111 0.09 -2.24 3.77
N VAL A 112 0.52 -1.74 4.92
CA VAL A 112 0.66 -0.32 5.20
C VAL A 112 2.10 0.03 5.52
N HIS A 113 2.52 1.19 5.01
CA HIS A 113 3.81 1.80 5.31
C HIS A 113 3.61 2.90 6.36
N VAL A 114 4.34 2.79 7.45
CA VAL A 114 4.34 3.77 8.55
C VAL A 114 5.70 4.43 8.61
N LEU A 115 5.75 5.75 8.48
CA LEU A 115 7.02 6.48 8.54
C LEU A 115 7.51 6.57 9.97
N GLY A 116 8.77 6.20 10.20
CA GLY A 116 9.45 6.46 11.46
C GLY A 116 9.83 7.93 11.56
N SER A 117 9.39 8.59 12.63
CA SER A 117 9.77 9.97 12.94
C SER A 117 11.02 10.02 13.83
N LYS A 118 11.63 11.21 13.99
CA LYS A 118 12.67 11.43 15.02
C LYS A 118 12.14 11.13 16.43
N TYR A 119 10.88 11.49 16.68
CA TYR A 119 10.21 11.32 17.98
C TYR A 119 10.10 9.85 18.41
N ASP A 120 9.87 8.94 17.46
CA ASP A 120 9.79 7.49 17.75
C ASP A 120 11.14 6.88 18.15
N ARG A 121 12.25 7.52 17.74
CA ARG A 121 13.60 7.11 18.12
C ARG A 121 13.94 7.58 19.53
N ASP A 122 13.63 8.84 19.83
CA ASP A 122 13.91 9.46 21.14
C ASP A 122 13.09 8.81 22.28
N LEU A 123 11.94 8.20 21.99
CA LEU A 123 11.18 7.38 22.94
C LEU A 123 11.83 6.03 23.25
N LYS A 124 12.60 5.45 22.31
CA LYS A 124 13.28 4.16 22.51
C LYS A 124 14.65 4.31 23.18
N ASP A 125 15.26 5.48 23.10
CA ASP A 125 16.54 5.78 23.77
C ASP A 125 16.36 6.11 25.27
N GLN A 126 15.15 5.97 25.83
CA GLN A 126 14.83 6.18 27.25
C GLN A 126 14.55 4.88 28.03
N ASP A 127 14.65 3.71 27.39
CA ASP A 127 14.59 2.38 27.99
C ASP A 127 16.00 1.74 28.08
#